data_AF-A0A3B4YJW8-F1
#
_entry.id   AF-A0A3B4YJW8-F1
#
_cell.length_a   1.000
_cell.length_b   1.000
_cell.length_c   1.000
_cell.angle_alpha   90.00
_cell.angle_beta   90.00
_cell.angle_gamma   90.00
#
_symmetry.space_group_name_H-M   'P 1'
#
loop_
_entity.id
_entity.type
_entity.pdbx_description
1 polymer ?
#
loop_
_entity_poly.entity_id
_entity_poly.type
_entity_poly.pdbx_seq_one_letter_code
_entity_poly.pdbx_strand_id
1 'polypeptide(L)'
;MSRQMGDSHRRFLQTMMVNGIVDEQGARTLYQHCCETHNTQYTPDKLDEFIDTINSKLQPMFMQIRKGMSEDNGQQYYALVNMAETDVTRMSSDYADNELELFRKTMDLIVGSENGKASSTDILNSADTMTSKKLKKSETEHLLNRLVHDKWLSEKRGEYTLSTRCIIEMEPYIRTMYQDQVKVCQICHNIAFQCQICENPTCGIKIHNPCVARYFKGRSEPRCPACDDFWPHEIPEVRRPKSQSRR
;
A
#
# COMPACT_ATOMS: atom_id res chain seq x y z
N MET A 1 2.34 -30.58 11.23
CA MET A 1 1.78 -30.18 12.54
C MET A 1 1.39 -28.71 12.46
N SER A 2 0.12 -28.36 12.59
CA SER A 2 -0.30 -26.95 12.56
C SER A 2 0.25 -26.23 13.80
N ARG A 3 1.05 -25.19 13.60
CA ARG A 3 1.47 -24.30 14.70
C ARG A 3 0.22 -23.73 15.37
N GLN A 4 0.08 -23.93 16.68
CA GLN A 4 -1.07 -23.44 17.41
C GLN A 4 -0.95 -21.93 17.62
N MET A 5 -2.05 -21.21 17.39
CA MET A 5 -2.14 -19.78 17.68
C MET A 5 -2.32 -19.58 19.19
N GLY A 6 -1.42 -18.83 19.81
CA GLY A 6 -1.47 -18.47 21.24
C GLY A 6 -1.90 -17.03 21.49
N ASP A 7 -1.93 -16.63 22.76
CA ASP A 7 -2.37 -15.27 23.16
C ASP A 7 -1.44 -14.16 22.66
N SER A 8 -0.13 -14.44 22.53
CA SER A 8 0.82 -13.52 21.89
C SER A 8 0.39 -13.14 20.46
N HIS A 9 -0.14 -14.11 19.70
CA HIS A 9 -0.63 -13.89 18.35
C HIS A 9 -1.94 -13.08 18.34
N ARG A 10 -2.84 -13.35 19.29
CA ARG A 10 -4.10 -12.60 19.45
C ARG A 10 -3.83 -11.14 19.80
N ARG A 11 -2.89 -10.90 20.73
CA ARG A 11 -2.48 -9.55 21.12
C ARG A 11 -1.85 -8.79 19.96
N PHE A 12 -0.96 -9.44 19.20
CA PHE A 12 -0.38 -8.87 17.99
C PHE A 12 -1.47 -8.43 17.00
N LEU A 13 -2.44 -9.30 16.71
CA LEU A 13 -3.55 -9.00 15.81
C LEU A 13 -4.41 -7.84 16.32
N GLN A 14 -4.75 -7.80 17.62
CA GLN A 14 -5.49 -6.70 18.22
C GLN A 14 -4.78 -5.36 18.03
N THR A 15 -3.47 -5.31 18.25
CA THR A 15 -2.69 -4.09 18.05
C THR A 15 -2.62 -3.68 16.57
N MET A 16 -2.51 -4.65 15.66
CA MET A 16 -2.58 -4.38 14.21
C MET A 16 -3.93 -3.77 13.80
N MET A 17 -5.05 -4.26 14.34
CA MET A 17 -6.38 -3.74 14.04
C MET A 17 -6.57 -2.28 14.48
N VAL A 18 -6.00 -1.90 15.64
CA VAL A 18 -6.07 -0.52 16.16
C VAL A 18 -5.21 0.44 15.35
N ASN A 19 -4.00 0.03 14.97
CA ASN A 19 -3.08 0.91 14.24
C ASN A 19 -3.40 1.02 12.74
N GLY A 20 -4.07 0.02 12.16
CA GLY A 20 -4.38 -0.06 10.73
C GLY A 20 -3.18 -0.48 9.87
N ILE A 21 -2.06 0.23 10.01
CA ILE A 21 -0.80 -0.06 9.32
C ILE A 21 0.39 0.12 10.28
N VAL A 22 1.38 -0.76 10.19
CA VAL A 22 2.58 -0.74 11.05
C VAL A 22 3.82 -0.95 10.19
N ASP A 23 4.87 -0.15 10.38
CA ASP A 23 6.13 -0.35 9.67
C ASP A 23 6.89 -1.60 10.16
N GLU A 24 7.89 -2.06 9.40
CA GLU A 24 8.63 -3.28 9.73
C GLU A 24 9.34 -3.23 11.09
N GLN A 25 9.89 -2.08 11.50
CA GLN A 25 10.53 -1.96 12.81
C GLN A 25 9.48 -2.00 13.93
N GLY A 26 8.36 -1.32 13.72
CA GLY A 26 7.20 -1.36 14.60
C GLY A 26 6.65 -2.79 14.77
N ALA A 27 6.51 -3.53 13.67
CA ALA A 27 6.02 -4.91 13.68
C ALA A 27 6.97 -5.85 14.41
N ARG A 28 8.29 -5.70 14.22
CA ARG A 28 9.31 -6.48 14.96
C ARG A 28 9.26 -6.17 16.46
N THR A 29 9.15 -4.90 16.83
CA THR A 29 9.04 -4.46 18.23
C THR A 29 7.77 -4.98 18.88
N LEU A 30 6.64 -4.95 18.15
CA LEU A 30 5.36 -5.48 18.62
C LEU A 30 5.41 -6.99 18.82
N TYR A 31 6.03 -7.72 17.88
CA TYR A 31 6.24 -9.16 17.99
C TYR A 31 7.07 -9.51 19.23
N GLN A 32 8.19 -8.82 19.45
CA GLN A 32 8.99 -8.99 20.67
C GLN A 32 8.16 -8.75 21.94
N HIS A 33 7.45 -7.62 22.00
CA HIS A 33 6.63 -7.26 23.16
C HIS A 33 5.53 -8.29 23.44
N CYS A 34 4.87 -8.80 22.41
CA CYS A 34 3.83 -9.82 22.52
C CYS A 34 4.41 -11.16 23.00
N CYS A 35 5.63 -11.50 22.58
CA CYS A 35 6.30 -12.70 23.06
C CYS A 35 6.68 -12.63 24.54
N GLU A 36 7.28 -11.51 24.95
CA GLU A 36 7.68 -11.25 26.35
C GLU A 36 6.48 -11.23 27.29
N THR A 37 5.39 -10.54 26.91
CA THR A 37 4.18 -10.41 27.74
C THR A 37 3.50 -11.75 28.03
N HIS A 38 3.60 -12.70 27.11
CA HIS A 38 2.96 -14.01 27.22
C HIS A 38 3.95 -15.17 27.47
N ASN A 39 5.20 -14.88 27.86
CA ASN A 39 6.26 -15.87 28.12
C ASN A 39 6.44 -16.90 26.99
N THR A 40 6.35 -16.46 25.74
CA THR A 40 6.58 -17.31 24.56
C THR A 40 7.99 -17.11 24.01
N GLN A 41 8.56 -18.13 23.38
CA GLN A 41 9.91 -18.06 22.81
C GLN A 41 9.99 -16.99 21.71
N TYR A 42 10.71 -15.90 21.98
CA TYR A 42 11.06 -14.91 20.98
C TYR A 42 12.29 -15.37 20.20
N THR A 43 12.21 -15.36 18.87
CA THR A 43 13.37 -15.54 17.99
C THR A 43 13.44 -14.34 17.04
N PRO A 44 14.53 -13.53 17.08
CA PRO A 44 14.78 -12.49 16.09
C PRO A 44 14.76 -13.15 14.71
N ASP A 45 14.03 -12.57 13.75
CA ASP A 45 13.86 -13.07 12.38
C ASP A 45 12.80 -14.15 12.14
N LYS A 46 12.01 -14.52 13.16
CA LYS A 46 10.83 -15.38 12.98
C LYS A 46 9.50 -14.63 12.87
N LEU A 47 9.53 -13.34 12.52
CA LEU A 47 8.32 -12.54 12.36
C LEU A 47 7.42 -13.09 11.24
N ASP A 48 7.98 -13.45 10.08
CA ASP A 48 7.20 -13.97 8.95
C ASP A 48 6.54 -15.31 9.33
N GLU A 49 7.29 -16.22 9.95
CA GLU A 49 6.80 -17.48 10.50
C GLU A 49 5.66 -17.30 11.55
N PHE A 50 5.75 -16.24 12.36
CA PHE A 50 4.74 -15.88 13.34
C PHE A 50 3.47 -15.35 12.66
N ILE A 51 3.63 -14.48 11.67
CA ILE A 51 2.52 -13.95 10.85
C ILE A 51 1.84 -15.06 10.07
N ASP A 52 2.58 -16.01 9.49
CA ASP A 52 2.02 -17.16 8.76
C ASP A 52 1.13 -18.03 9.65
N THR A 53 1.49 -18.15 10.93
CA THR A 53 0.68 -18.86 11.93
C THR A 53 -0.65 -18.14 12.18
N ILE A 54 -0.64 -16.80 12.21
CA ILE A 54 -1.86 -15.97 12.30
C ILE A 54 -2.69 -16.13 11.04
N ASN A 55 -2.09 -15.93 9.87
CA ASN A 55 -2.75 -15.97 8.57
C ASN A 55 -3.43 -17.32 8.32
N SER A 56 -2.80 -18.44 8.71
CA SER A 56 -3.40 -19.77 8.64
C SER A 56 -4.73 -19.90 9.41
N LYS A 57 -4.93 -19.08 10.46
CA LYS A 57 -6.17 -19.03 11.24
C LYS A 57 -7.15 -17.95 10.76
N LEU A 58 -6.66 -16.93 10.07
CA LEU A 58 -7.49 -15.88 9.49
C LEU A 58 -8.07 -16.24 8.13
N GLN A 59 -7.45 -17.17 7.40
CA GLN A 59 -7.88 -17.65 6.08
C GLN A 59 -9.38 -18.00 5.98
N PRO A 60 -10.01 -18.72 6.93
CA PRO A 60 -11.45 -19.02 6.86
C PRO A 60 -12.36 -17.78 6.91
N MET A 61 -11.85 -16.65 7.39
CA MET A 61 -12.55 -15.37 7.43
C MET A 61 -12.19 -14.47 6.25
N PHE A 62 -11.43 -14.98 5.27
CA PHE A 62 -10.88 -14.20 4.16
C PHE A 62 -10.02 -13.02 4.62
N MET A 63 -9.40 -13.11 5.80
CA MET A 63 -8.53 -12.07 6.33
C MET A 63 -7.07 -12.53 6.29
N GLN A 64 -6.14 -11.61 6.09
CA GLN A 64 -4.71 -11.88 6.28
C GLN A 64 -3.90 -10.62 6.55
N ILE A 65 -2.84 -10.76 7.33
CA ILE A 65 -1.81 -9.74 7.47
C ILE A 65 -0.90 -9.83 6.25
N ARG A 66 -0.81 -8.74 5.48
CA ARG A 66 0.07 -8.65 4.31
C ARG A 66 1.17 -7.64 4.53
N LYS A 67 2.32 -7.94 3.91
CA LYS A 67 3.45 -7.02 3.77
C LYS A 67 3.30 -6.23 2.48
N GLY A 68 3.56 -4.93 2.52
CA GLY A 68 3.61 -4.07 1.35
C GLY A 68 4.70 -3.01 1.47
N MET A 69 5.12 -2.49 0.32
CA MET A 69 6.21 -1.52 0.23
C MET A 69 5.66 -0.16 -0.15
N SER A 70 6.12 0.87 0.56
CA SER A 70 5.84 2.26 0.24
C SER A 70 6.50 2.66 -1.08
N GLU A 71 5.73 3.22 -2.03
CA GLU A 71 6.27 3.63 -3.34
C GLU A 71 7.12 4.90 -3.28
N ASP A 72 6.99 5.69 -2.22
CA ASP A 72 7.72 6.95 -2.00
C ASP A 72 9.15 6.73 -1.48
N ASN A 73 9.34 5.78 -0.56
CA ASN A 73 10.58 5.64 0.21
C ASN A 73 11.08 4.18 0.31
N GLY A 74 10.29 3.20 -0.14
CA GLY A 74 10.67 1.78 -0.13
C GLY A 74 10.59 1.08 1.23
N GLN A 75 10.10 1.74 2.28
CA GLN A 75 9.90 1.15 3.60
C GLN A 75 8.80 0.09 3.55
N GLN A 76 9.00 -0.98 4.31
CA GLN A 76 8.07 -2.10 4.40
C GLN A 76 7.07 -1.84 5.52
N TYR A 77 5.81 -2.18 5.24
CA TYR A 77 4.68 -2.05 6.14
C TYR A 77 3.87 -3.34 6.17
N TYR A 78 3.14 -3.52 7.27
CA TYR A 78 2.20 -4.61 7.47
C TYR A 78 0.82 -4.02 7.74
N ALA A 79 -0.21 -4.61 7.14
CA ALA A 79 -1.61 -4.26 7.39
C ALA A 79 -2.48 -5.51 7.38
N LEU A 80 -3.60 -5.47 8.11
CA LEU A 80 -4.61 -6.50 8.08
C LEU A 80 -5.57 -6.24 6.91
N VAL A 81 -5.66 -7.19 5.98
CA VAL A 81 -6.37 -7.06 4.71
C VAL A 81 -7.55 -8.02 4.68
N ASN A 82 -8.68 -7.54 4.16
CA ASN A 82 -9.80 -8.39 3.76
C ASN A 82 -9.63 -8.78 2.29
N MET A 83 -9.64 -10.09 2.04
CA MET A 83 -9.45 -10.72 0.73
C MET A 83 -10.75 -11.01 0.01
N ALA A 84 -11.90 -10.79 0.65
CA ALA A 84 -13.18 -10.88 -0.02
C ALA A 84 -13.29 -9.81 -1.12
N GLU A 85 -13.71 -10.23 -2.31
CA GLU A 85 -13.84 -9.37 -3.50
C GLU A 85 -15.07 -8.44 -3.46
N THR A 86 -15.65 -8.20 -2.28
CA THR A 86 -16.85 -7.36 -2.13
C THR A 86 -16.48 -5.92 -1.81
N ASP A 87 -17.30 -4.99 -2.31
CA ASP A 87 -17.14 -3.55 -2.22
C ASP A 87 -16.77 -3.05 -0.82
N VAL A 88 -15.58 -2.45 -0.74
CA VAL A 88 -15.17 -1.49 0.29
C VAL A 88 -15.40 -2.00 1.73
N THR A 89 -14.51 -2.90 2.16
CA THR A 89 -14.63 -3.72 3.37
C THR A 89 -14.31 -3.01 4.70
N ARG A 90 -13.95 -1.71 4.69
CA ARG A 90 -13.87 -0.84 5.89
C ARG A 90 -14.39 0.57 5.66
N MET A 91 -14.09 1.21 4.52
CA MET A 91 -14.57 2.58 4.30
C MET A 91 -16.11 2.66 4.24
N SER A 92 -16.80 1.58 3.88
CA SER A 92 -18.28 1.55 3.88
C SER A 92 -18.91 1.76 5.25
N SER A 93 -18.19 1.48 6.35
CA SER A 93 -18.68 1.81 7.70
C SER A 93 -18.39 3.25 8.12
N ASP A 94 -17.34 3.85 7.55
CA ASP A 94 -16.75 5.10 8.04
C ASP A 94 -17.11 6.33 7.18
N TYR A 95 -17.63 6.09 5.97
CA TYR A 95 -17.93 7.12 4.97
C TYR A 95 -19.33 6.93 4.36
N ALA A 96 -19.98 8.02 4.02
CA ALA A 96 -21.27 8.03 3.34
C ALA A 96 -21.14 7.65 1.85
N ASP A 97 -22.23 7.21 1.22
CA ASP A 97 -22.23 6.73 -0.17
C ASP A 97 -21.65 7.74 -1.18
N ASN A 98 -21.91 9.03 -0.97
CA ASN A 98 -21.38 10.09 -1.82
C ASN A 98 -19.89 10.35 -1.58
N GLU A 99 -19.42 10.23 -0.34
CA GLU A 99 -17.98 10.28 -0.02
C GLU A 99 -17.24 9.10 -0.66
N LEU A 100 -17.84 7.90 -0.63
CA LEU A 100 -17.30 6.70 -1.28
C LEU A 100 -17.29 6.80 -2.80
N GLU A 101 -18.31 7.42 -3.41
CA GLU A 101 -18.33 7.68 -4.85
C GLU A 101 -17.22 8.65 -5.25
N LEU A 102 -17.00 9.73 -4.49
CA LEU A 102 -15.90 10.65 -4.76
C LEU A 102 -14.54 9.96 -4.60
N PHE A 103 -14.38 9.08 -3.61
CA PHE A 103 -13.18 8.28 -3.46
C PHE A 103 -12.95 7.35 -4.66
N ARG A 104 -13.98 6.66 -5.17
CA ARG A 104 -13.89 5.86 -6.41
C ARG A 104 -13.48 6.70 -7.62
N LYS A 105 -14.11 7.86 -7.83
CA LYS A 105 -13.71 8.79 -8.90
C LYS A 105 -12.25 9.25 -8.75
N THR A 106 -11.79 9.46 -7.52
CA THR A 106 -10.39 9.80 -7.24
C THR A 106 -9.46 8.64 -7.59
N MET A 107 -9.85 7.38 -7.30
CA MET A 107 -9.10 6.20 -7.74
C MET A 107 -9.05 6.12 -9.27
N ASP A 108 -10.16 6.38 -9.97
CA ASP A 108 -10.20 6.37 -11.45
C ASP A 108 -9.18 7.35 -12.04
N LEU A 109 -9.12 8.58 -11.49
CA LEU A 109 -8.13 9.59 -11.89
C LEU A 109 -6.69 9.14 -11.63
N ILE A 110 -6.43 8.56 -10.44
CA ILE A 110 -5.09 8.10 -10.06
C ILE A 110 -4.64 6.92 -10.92
N VAL A 111 -5.49 5.92 -11.11
CA VAL A 111 -5.20 4.71 -11.90
C VAL A 111 -5.00 5.08 -13.38
N GLY A 112 -5.84 5.96 -13.92
CA GLY A 112 -5.75 6.42 -15.32
C GLY A 112 -4.57 7.35 -15.61
N SER A 113 -3.90 7.87 -14.58
CA SER A 113 -2.75 8.77 -14.76
C SER A 113 -1.44 8.02 -15.06
N GLU A 114 -0.54 8.68 -15.80
CA GLU A 114 0.79 8.13 -16.08
C GLU A 114 1.67 8.02 -14.83
N ASN A 115 1.56 9.00 -13.92
CA ASN A 115 2.41 9.13 -12.74
C ASN A 115 1.75 8.64 -11.43
N GLY A 116 0.54 8.06 -11.50
CA GLY A 116 -0.17 7.56 -10.33
C GLY A 116 -0.68 8.66 -9.39
N LYS A 117 -1.04 9.83 -9.92
CA LYS A 117 -1.51 10.98 -9.16
C LYS A 117 -2.69 11.68 -9.83
N ALA A 118 -3.49 12.35 -9.02
CA ALA A 118 -4.57 13.23 -9.46
C ALA A 118 -4.42 14.61 -8.82
N SER A 119 -4.66 15.67 -9.59
CA SER A 119 -4.65 17.04 -9.04
C SER A 119 -5.90 17.33 -8.22
N SER A 120 -5.79 18.21 -7.22
CA SER A 120 -6.94 18.67 -6.44
C SER A 120 -8.05 19.24 -7.33
N THR A 121 -7.68 19.94 -8.40
CA THR A 121 -8.61 20.53 -9.37
C THR A 121 -9.38 19.47 -10.15
N ASP A 122 -8.71 18.40 -10.59
CA ASP A 122 -9.38 17.32 -11.33
C ASP A 122 -10.37 16.57 -10.42
N ILE A 123 -9.97 16.31 -9.17
CA ILE A 123 -10.84 15.66 -8.19
C ILE A 123 -12.06 16.54 -7.88
N LEU A 124 -11.86 17.85 -7.67
CA LEU A 124 -12.95 18.80 -7.43
C LEU A 124 -13.94 18.85 -8.59
N ASN A 125 -13.44 18.85 -9.83
CA ASN A 125 -14.29 18.84 -11.02
C ASN A 125 -15.05 17.51 -11.17
N SER A 126 -14.47 16.39 -10.71
CA SER A 126 -15.13 15.08 -10.74
C SER A 126 -16.38 15.02 -9.85
N ALA A 127 -16.45 15.84 -8.79
CA ALA A 127 -17.58 15.90 -7.87
C ALA A 127 -18.88 16.35 -8.57
N ASP A 128 -18.78 17.16 -9.63
CA ASP A 128 -19.93 17.62 -10.41
C ASP A 128 -20.56 16.51 -11.26
N THR A 129 -19.81 15.43 -11.51
CA THR A 129 -20.22 14.25 -12.30
C THR A 129 -20.71 13.08 -11.43
N MET A 130 -20.88 13.31 -10.12
CA MET A 130 -21.41 12.31 -9.20
C MET A 130 -22.91 12.07 -9.44
N THR A 131 -23.29 10.80 -9.31
CA THR A 131 -24.66 10.30 -9.40
C THR A 131 -25.40 10.41 -8.07
N SER A 132 -24.68 10.25 -6.96
CA SER A 132 -25.19 10.52 -5.61
C SER A 132 -25.28 12.02 -5.32
N LYS A 133 -25.62 12.37 -4.07
CA LYS A 133 -25.67 13.76 -3.62
C LYS A 133 -24.32 14.44 -3.82
N LYS A 134 -24.28 15.37 -4.77
CA LYS A 134 -23.09 16.17 -5.10
C LYS A 134 -22.56 16.90 -3.87
N LEU A 135 -21.25 16.84 -3.70
CA LEU A 135 -20.52 17.56 -2.66
C LEU A 135 -20.15 18.95 -3.17
N LYS A 136 -20.29 19.96 -2.32
CA LYS A 136 -19.73 21.30 -2.59
C LYS A 136 -18.21 21.23 -2.59
N LYS A 137 -17.54 22.16 -3.29
CA LYS A 137 -16.07 22.23 -3.34
C LYS A 137 -15.42 22.21 -1.95
N SER A 138 -15.95 22.97 -1.00
CA SER A 138 -15.47 22.99 0.39
C SER A 138 -15.67 21.66 1.13
N GLU A 139 -16.77 20.94 0.84
CA GLU A 139 -17.04 19.62 1.41
C GLU A 139 -16.09 18.57 0.81
N THR A 140 -15.82 18.65 -0.49
CA THR A 140 -14.83 17.82 -1.19
C THR A 140 -13.42 18.03 -0.64
N GLU A 141 -12.98 19.27 -0.44
CA GLU A 141 -11.68 19.58 0.17
C GLU A 141 -11.60 19.03 1.61
N HIS A 142 -12.67 19.17 2.39
CA HIS A 142 -12.71 18.60 3.73
C HIS A 142 -12.62 17.07 3.72
N LEU A 143 -13.33 16.41 2.80
CA LEU A 143 -13.25 14.96 2.64
C LEU A 143 -11.84 14.52 2.22
N LEU A 144 -11.19 15.20 1.27
CA LEU A 144 -9.82 14.89 0.86
C LEU A 144 -8.84 14.98 2.05
N ASN A 145 -8.97 16.00 2.88
CA ASN A 145 -8.18 16.12 4.11
C ASN A 145 -8.43 14.97 5.08
N ARG A 146 -9.70 14.55 5.26
CA ARG A 146 -10.04 13.37 6.07
C ARG A 146 -9.44 12.09 5.50
N LEU A 147 -9.56 11.86 4.19
CA LEU A 147 -8.97 10.69 3.52
C LEU A 147 -7.45 10.64 3.67
N VAL A 148 -6.76 11.79 3.70
CA VAL A 148 -5.31 11.87 3.97
C VAL A 148 -5.01 11.60 5.45
N HIS A 149 -5.80 12.18 6.36
CA HIS A 149 -5.67 11.94 7.80
C HIS A 149 -5.81 10.45 8.13
N ASP A 150 -6.84 9.82 7.58
CA ASP A 150 -7.21 8.42 7.80
C ASP A 150 -6.32 7.44 7.01
N LYS A 151 -5.32 7.95 6.30
CA LYS A 151 -4.35 7.16 5.51
C LYS A 151 -5.03 6.33 4.42
N TRP A 152 -5.99 6.91 3.71
CA TRP A 152 -6.45 6.40 2.42
C TRP A 152 -5.66 7.05 1.28
N LEU A 153 -5.52 8.37 1.33
CA LEU A 153 -4.74 9.14 0.35
C LEU A 153 -3.45 9.68 0.95
N SER A 154 -2.54 10.10 0.07
CA SER A 154 -1.37 10.91 0.40
C SER A 154 -1.33 12.13 -0.49
N GLU A 155 -1.16 13.30 0.11
CA GLU A 155 -1.15 14.58 -0.60
C GLU A 155 0.28 15.16 -0.60
N LYS A 156 0.64 15.78 -1.73
CA LYS A 156 1.86 16.58 -1.85
C LYS A 156 1.67 17.67 -2.90
N ARG A 157 1.63 18.93 -2.45
CA ARG A 157 1.57 20.14 -3.31
C ARG A 157 0.34 20.17 -4.23
N GLY A 158 -0.82 19.77 -3.70
CA GLY A 158 -2.09 19.72 -4.41
C GLY A 158 -2.27 18.47 -5.28
N GLU A 159 -1.31 17.54 -5.30
CA GLU A 159 -1.46 16.24 -5.95
C GLU A 159 -1.76 15.14 -4.93
N TYR A 160 -2.69 14.26 -5.26
CA TYR A 160 -3.10 13.13 -4.45
C TYR A 160 -2.69 11.81 -5.10
N THR A 161 -2.27 10.86 -4.29
CA THR A 161 -2.02 9.47 -4.67
C THR A 161 -2.59 8.53 -3.60
N LEU A 162 -2.68 7.24 -3.90
CA LEU A 162 -3.08 6.26 -2.89
C LEU A 162 -1.96 6.12 -1.85
N SER A 163 -2.34 6.11 -0.58
CA SER A 163 -1.39 5.81 0.49
C SER A 163 -0.98 4.33 0.46
N THR A 164 0.15 4.01 1.10
CA THR A 164 0.62 2.62 1.25
C THR A 164 -0.41 1.73 1.94
N ARG A 165 -1.15 2.26 2.92
CA ARG A 165 -2.25 1.54 3.60
C ARG A 165 -3.36 1.18 2.61
N CYS A 166 -3.83 2.16 1.84
CA CYS A 166 -4.86 1.94 0.84
C CYS A 166 -4.43 0.90 -0.20
N ILE A 167 -3.20 0.99 -0.70
CA ILE A 167 -2.69 0.04 -1.70
C ILE A 167 -2.69 -1.38 -1.14
N ILE A 168 -2.25 -1.59 0.10
CA ILE A 168 -2.21 -2.92 0.72
C ILE A 168 -3.63 -3.45 1.00
N GLU A 169 -4.50 -2.63 1.61
CA GLU A 169 -5.85 -3.05 2.00
C GLU A 169 -6.77 -3.27 0.80
N MET A 170 -6.63 -2.47 -0.26
CA MET A 170 -7.51 -2.52 -1.44
C MET A 170 -6.89 -3.23 -2.64
N GLU A 171 -5.69 -3.81 -2.53
CA GLU A 171 -5.04 -4.50 -3.65
C GLU A 171 -5.97 -5.50 -4.36
N PRO A 172 -6.72 -6.37 -3.66
CA PRO A 172 -7.64 -7.31 -4.32
C PRO A 172 -8.70 -6.59 -5.16
N TYR A 173 -9.37 -5.59 -4.58
CA TYR A 173 -10.37 -4.78 -5.27
C TYR A 173 -9.78 -4.05 -6.49
N ILE A 174 -8.60 -3.42 -6.32
CA ILE A 174 -7.98 -2.64 -7.40
C ILE A 174 -7.61 -3.55 -8.57
N ARG A 175 -7.08 -4.75 -8.32
CA ARG A 175 -6.75 -5.71 -9.38
C ARG A 175 -7.99 -6.16 -10.16
N THR A 176 -9.10 -6.39 -9.47
CA THR A 176 -10.35 -6.82 -10.10
C THR A 176 -10.98 -5.68 -10.90
N MET A 177 -11.09 -4.49 -10.31
CA MET A 177 -11.82 -3.37 -10.92
C MET A 177 -11.05 -2.65 -12.02
N TYR A 178 -9.72 -2.67 -11.97
CA TYR A 178 -8.86 -1.92 -12.87
C TYR A 178 -7.87 -2.80 -13.62
N GLN A 179 -8.20 -4.07 -13.84
CA GLN A 179 -7.31 -5.11 -14.36
C GLN A 179 -6.46 -4.68 -15.58
N ASP A 180 -7.06 -3.95 -16.52
CA ASP A 180 -6.40 -3.53 -17.77
C ASP A 180 -5.60 -2.22 -17.66
N GLN A 181 -5.77 -1.49 -16.56
CA GLN A 181 -5.16 -0.17 -16.35
C GLN A 181 -4.03 -0.21 -15.30
N VAL A 182 -4.09 -1.15 -14.36
CA VAL A 182 -3.09 -1.25 -13.29
C VAL A 182 -1.75 -1.72 -13.83
N LYS A 183 -0.70 -0.99 -13.47
CA LYS A 183 0.68 -1.40 -13.75
C LYS A 183 1.12 -2.36 -12.66
N VAL A 184 1.90 -3.37 -13.03
CA VAL A 184 2.47 -4.34 -12.08
C VAL A 184 3.98 -4.28 -12.17
N CYS A 185 4.64 -4.20 -11.02
CA CYS A 185 6.09 -4.13 -10.95
C CYS A 185 6.73 -5.48 -11.29
N GLN A 186 7.69 -5.50 -12.21
CA GLN A 186 8.39 -6.70 -12.65
C GLN A 186 9.26 -7.34 -11.55
N ILE A 187 9.63 -6.59 -10.52
CA ILE A 187 10.53 -7.06 -9.45
C ILE A 187 9.75 -7.67 -8.29
N CYS A 188 8.75 -6.94 -7.77
CA CYS A 188 8.01 -7.36 -6.58
C CYS A 188 6.61 -7.93 -6.89
N HIS A 189 6.15 -7.84 -8.15
CA HIS A 189 4.84 -8.32 -8.63
C HIS A 189 3.61 -7.67 -7.97
N ASN A 190 3.81 -6.61 -7.18
CA ASN A 190 2.74 -5.79 -6.62
C ASN A 190 2.30 -4.69 -7.60
N ILE A 191 1.09 -4.15 -7.41
CA ILE A 191 0.59 -2.99 -8.14
C ILE A 191 1.57 -1.83 -8.02
N ALA A 192 1.77 -1.11 -9.11
CA ALA A 192 2.63 0.05 -9.21
C ALA A 192 1.88 1.29 -9.71
N PHE A 193 1.70 2.28 -8.85
CA PHE A 193 1.16 3.58 -9.28
C PHE A 193 2.30 4.48 -9.79
N GLN A 194 3.40 4.52 -9.06
CA GLN A 194 4.60 5.30 -9.35
C GLN A 194 5.74 4.36 -9.74
N CYS A 195 6.06 4.33 -11.04
CA CYS A 195 7.07 3.44 -11.59
C CYS A 195 7.82 4.07 -12.76
N GLN A 196 9.00 3.52 -13.04
CA GLN A 196 9.71 3.72 -14.29
C GLN A 196 9.34 2.61 -15.26
N ILE A 197 9.25 2.95 -16.55
CA ILE A 197 8.84 2.03 -17.61
C ILE A 197 10.01 1.85 -18.58
N CYS A 198 10.31 0.61 -18.95
CA CYS A 198 11.30 0.36 -19.99
C CYS A 198 10.87 1.01 -21.32
N GLU A 199 11.74 1.82 -21.93
CA GLU A 199 11.43 2.55 -23.16
C GLU A 199 11.52 1.68 -24.42
N ASN A 200 12.02 0.43 -24.33
CA ASN A 200 11.97 -0.49 -25.45
C ASN A 200 10.49 -0.79 -25.80
N PRO A 201 10.03 -0.46 -27.03
CA PRO A 201 8.64 -0.64 -27.46
C PRO A 201 8.11 -2.07 -27.38
N THR A 202 8.99 -3.08 -27.45
CA THR A 202 8.60 -4.50 -27.35
C THR A 202 8.67 -5.04 -25.92
N CYS A 203 9.11 -4.23 -24.95
CA CYS A 203 9.29 -4.64 -23.56
C CYS A 203 8.28 -3.96 -22.63
N GLY A 204 8.42 -2.66 -22.40
CA GLY A 204 7.47 -1.88 -21.59
C GLY A 204 7.26 -2.40 -20.15
N ILE A 205 8.20 -3.13 -19.55
CA ILE A 205 8.08 -3.55 -18.14
C ILE A 205 8.04 -2.32 -17.23
N LYS A 206 7.35 -2.46 -16.10
CA LYS A 206 7.21 -1.41 -15.10
C LYS A 206 7.96 -1.82 -13.84
N ILE A 207 8.70 -0.92 -13.23
CA ILE A 207 9.41 -1.18 -11.97
C ILE A 207 9.20 0.00 -11.04
N HIS A 208 8.72 -0.25 -9.81
CA HIS A 208 8.61 0.79 -8.77
C HIS A 208 9.94 1.52 -8.58
N ASN A 209 9.89 2.82 -8.26
CA ASN A 209 11.10 3.61 -7.98
C ASN A 209 12.00 2.97 -6.89
N PRO A 210 11.48 2.48 -5.74
CA PRO A 210 12.31 1.79 -4.77
C PRO A 210 12.84 0.42 -5.23
N CYS A 211 12.13 -0.26 -6.14
CA CYS A 211 12.60 -1.51 -6.75
C CYS A 211 13.75 -1.25 -7.72
N VAL A 212 13.66 -0.22 -8.57
CA VAL A 212 14.75 0.26 -9.44
C VAL A 212 15.99 0.54 -8.59
N ALA A 213 15.81 1.36 -7.55
CA ALA A 213 16.88 1.77 -6.65
C ALA A 213 17.59 0.59 -5.97
N ARG A 214 16.85 -0.46 -5.58
CA ARG A 214 17.42 -1.69 -5.00
C ARG A 214 18.08 -2.58 -6.06
N TYR A 215 17.43 -2.77 -7.20
CA TYR A 215 17.87 -3.71 -8.23
C TYR A 215 19.13 -3.25 -8.97
N PHE A 216 19.24 -1.95 -9.25
CA PHE A 216 20.36 -1.33 -9.95
C PHE A 216 21.45 -0.78 -9.02
N LYS A 217 21.32 -0.99 -7.71
CA LYS A 217 22.26 -0.49 -6.73
C LYS A 217 23.70 -0.92 -7.06
N GLY A 218 24.59 0.05 -7.24
CA GLY A 218 26.01 -0.18 -7.50
C GLY A 218 26.34 -0.65 -8.93
N ARG A 219 25.37 -0.64 -9.85
CA ARG A 219 25.62 -0.94 -11.26
C ARG A 219 25.95 0.35 -12.01
N SER A 220 27.06 0.36 -12.74
CA SER A 220 27.46 1.47 -13.61
C SER A 220 26.65 1.53 -14.91
N GLU A 221 26.21 0.38 -15.41
CA GLU A 221 25.40 0.25 -16.63
C GLU A 221 24.11 -0.52 -16.30
N PRO A 222 23.05 0.18 -15.83
CA PRO A 222 21.79 -0.48 -15.51
C PRO A 222 21.13 -1.03 -16.79
N ARG A 223 20.71 -2.30 -16.74
CA ARG A 223 20.06 -3.01 -17.85
C ARG A 223 18.72 -3.61 -17.46
N CYS A 224 17.73 -3.46 -18.32
CA CYS A 224 16.38 -3.94 -18.13
C CYS A 224 16.37 -5.45 -17.78
N PRO A 225 15.75 -5.89 -16.67
CA PRO A 225 15.70 -7.30 -16.29
C PRO A 225 14.95 -8.22 -17.27
N ALA A 226 14.19 -7.66 -18.23
CA ALA A 226 13.40 -8.44 -19.17
C ALA A 226 14.00 -8.48 -20.59
N CYS A 227 14.54 -7.37 -21.10
CA CYS A 227 15.06 -7.29 -22.47
C CYS A 227 16.57 -6.97 -22.56
N ASP A 228 17.24 -6.77 -21.42
CA ASP A 228 18.68 -6.46 -21.31
C ASP A 228 19.15 -5.13 -21.97
N ASP A 229 18.22 -4.32 -22.49
CA ASP A 229 18.53 -2.98 -22.97
C ASP A 229 18.95 -2.04 -21.83
N PHE A 230 19.70 -1.00 -22.18
CA PHE A 230 20.08 0.06 -21.25
C PHE A 230 18.85 0.69 -20.59
N TRP A 231 18.91 0.87 -19.27
CA TRP A 231 17.85 1.53 -18.51
C TRP A 231 18.08 3.05 -18.55
N PRO A 232 17.26 3.81 -19.30
CA PRO A 232 17.57 5.21 -19.61
C PRO A 232 17.26 6.17 -18.45
N HIS A 233 16.52 5.71 -17.45
CA HIS A 233 16.05 6.53 -16.34
C HIS A 233 17.11 6.69 -15.25
N GLU A 234 17.09 7.84 -14.57
CA GLU A 234 17.89 8.05 -13.37
C GLU A 234 17.51 7.02 -12.29
N ILE A 235 18.53 6.38 -11.70
CA ILE A 235 18.33 5.40 -10.63
C ILE A 235 18.03 6.16 -9.32
N PRO A 236 16.83 6.01 -8.73
CA PRO A 236 16.48 6.74 -7.53
C PRO A 236 17.35 6.32 -6.34
N GLU A 237 17.58 7.23 -5.40
CA GLU A 237 18.20 6.88 -4.11
C GLU A 237 17.17 6.32 -3.15
N VAL A 238 17.44 5.15 -2.54
CA VAL A 238 16.62 4.66 -1.41
C VAL A 238 16.93 5.52 -0.19
N ARG A 239 16.03 6.42 0.19
CA ARG A 239 16.12 7.13 1.47
C ARG A 239 16.04 6.12 2.61
N ARG A 240 17.14 5.90 3.31
CA ARG A 240 17.10 5.13 4.56
C ARG A 240 16.24 5.90 5.56
N PRO A 241 15.31 5.24 6.28
CA PRO A 241 14.67 5.87 7.42
C PRO A 241 15.78 6.33 8.37
N LYS A 242 15.82 7.63 8.70
CA LYS A 242 16.66 8.09 9.82
C LYS A 242 16.16 7.31 11.03
N SER A 243 17.01 6.49 11.62
CA SER A 243 16.76 5.94 12.95
C SER A 243 16.41 7.12 13.84
N GLN A 244 15.16 7.23 14.28
CA GLN A 244 14.81 8.16 15.33
C GLN A 244 15.59 7.67 16.55
N SER A 245 16.74 8.31 16.83
CA SER A 245 17.37 8.17 18.14
C SER A 245 16.36 8.77 19.11
N ARG A 246 15.66 7.91 19.85
CA ARG A 246 14.88 8.33 21.01
C ARG A 246 15.84 9.07 21.94
N ARG A 247 15.62 10.37 22.12
CA ARG A 247 16.03 11.09 23.32
C ARG A 247 14.87 11.03 24.29
#